data_AF-A0A165B967-F1
#
_entry.id   AF-A0A165B967-F1
#
_cell.length_a   1.000
_cell.length_b   1.000
_cell.length_c   1.000
_cell.angle_alpha   90.00
_cell.angle_beta   90.00
_cell.angle_gamma   90.00
#
_symmetry.space_group_name_H-M   'P 1'
#
loop_
_entity.id
_entity.type
_entity.pdbx_description
1 polymer ?
#
loop_
_entity_poly.entity_id
_entity_poly.type
_entity_poly.pdbx_seq_one_letter_code
_entity_poly.pdbx_strand_id
1 'polypeptide(L)'
;GVNCVLFVTSIVILFKQGGRRGLNVLLVVTNIFLFLGCTTHFSIQFNHYYTTLGSTGVTGYANETLLMFGGDILMSIIDFVSELILCYRCWVSDMLPLSACIHGLAHLVLSTVPTVLVLPPALVWLGLMGYILALCMNVLITALIVGCIWYVSRHCRNIIVGASGTAKVISILVESSAIYLIMQLSYVTLFALGLPTEQIAGLATVQIYVIILFTHSLFHPAYPVSLIGHLSQY
;
A
#
# COMPACT_ATOMS: atom_id res chain seq x y z
N GLY A 1 -8.44 -13.86 -8.48
CA GLY A 1 -8.68 -13.46 -9.89
C GLY A 1 -8.03 -12.13 -10.21
N VAL A 2 -8.59 -11.03 -9.70
CA VAL A 2 -8.13 -9.65 -9.99
C VAL A 2 -6.64 -9.43 -9.71
N ASN A 3 -6.13 -9.90 -8.56
CA ASN A 3 -4.70 -9.78 -8.22
C ASN A 3 -3.77 -10.41 -9.27
N CYS A 4 -4.13 -11.56 -9.84
CA CYS A 4 -3.33 -12.20 -10.89
C CYS A 4 -3.32 -11.37 -12.17
N VAL A 5 -4.48 -10.82 -12.56
CA VAL A 5 -4.59 -9.97 -13.75
C VAL A 5 -3.74 -8.71 -13.58
N LEU A 6 -3.82 -8.05 -12.43
CA LEU A 6 -3.01 -6.86 -12.12
C LEU A 6 -1.52 -7.18 -12.10
N PHE A 7 -1.13 -8.29 -11.48
CA PHE A 7 0.26 -8.73 -11.42
C PHE A 7 0.85 -9.03 -12.80
N VAL A 8 0.14 -9.82 -13.60
CA VAL A 8 0.55 -10.14 -14.99
C VAL A 8 0.66 -8.85 -15.80
N THR A 9 -0.32 -7.95 -15.69
CA THR A 9 -0.29 -6.67 -16.40
C THR A 9 0.90 -5.83 -15.95
N SER A 10 1.18 -5.76 -14.64
CA SER A 10 2.32 -5.05 -14.06
C SER A 10 3.64 -5.55 -14.65
N ILE A 11 3.82 -6.87 -14.65
CA ILE A 11 5.00 -7.54 -15.17
C ILE A 11 5.17 -7.29 -16.67
N VAL A 12 4.11 -7.42 -17.47
CA VAL A 12 4.17 -7.18 -18.92
C VAL A 12 4.61 -5.74 -19.21
N ILE A 13 4.10 -4.77 -18.46
CA ILE A 13 4.50 -3.37 -18.62
C ILE A 13 5.95 -3.16 -18.21
N LEU A 14 6.39 -3.73 -17.09
CA LEU A 14 7.78 -3.64 -16.63
C LEU A 14 8.76 -4.25 -17.62
N PHE A 15 8.46 -5.41 -18.20
CA PHE A 15 9.30 -6.01 -19.24
C PHE A 15 9.32 -5.19 -20.53
N LYS A 16 8.17 -4.67 -20.97
CA LYS A 16 8.10 -3.79 -22.15
C LYS A 16 8.90 -2.51 -21.96
N GLN A 17 8.91 -1.94 -20.75
CA GLN A 17 9.69 -0.74 -20.43
C GLN A 17 11.19 -1.04 -20.23
N GLY A 18 11.51 -2.19 -19.61
CA GLY A 18 12.88 -2.60 -19.28
C GLY A 18 13.79 -2.77 -20.50
N GLY A 19 13.23 -3.15 -21.66
CA GLY A 19 13.99 -3.25 -22.91
C GLY A 19 14.64 -1.94 -23.38
N ARG A 20 14.21 -0.78 -22.87
CA ARG A 20 14.77 0.54 -23.22
C ARG A 20 15.71 1.15 -22.16
N ARG A 21 15.65 0.70 -20.90
CA ARG A 21 16.29 1.39 -19.76
C ARG A 21 17.00 0.47 -18.76
N GLY A 22 17.04 -0.84 -19.03
CA GLY A 22 17.44 -1.83 -18.04
C GLY A 22 16.29 -2.17 -17.10
N LEU A 23 16.24 -3.42 -16.64
CA LEU A 23 15.21 -3.91 -15.74
C LEU A 23 15.58 -3.53 -14.31
N ASN A 24 14.74 -2.73 -13.65
CA ASN A 24 14.93 -2.41 -12.23
C ASN A 24 14.55 -3.64 -11.40
N VAL A 25 15.55 -4.48 -11.10
CA VAL A 25 15.40 -5.75 -10.39
C VAL A 25 14.69 -5.55 -9.05
N LEU A 26 15.01 -4.48 -8.31
CA LEU A 26 14.37 -4.18 -7.04
C LEU A 26 12.86 -4.08 -7.18
N LEU A 27 12.39 -3.32 -8.18
CA LEU A 27 10.96 -3.09 -8.42
C LEU A 27 10.23 -4.38 -8.82
N VAL A 28 10.88 -5.25 -9.60
CA VAL A 28 10.34 -6.56 -9.98
C VAL A 28 10.26 -7.48 -8.77
N VAL A 29 11.33 -7.58 -7.98
CA VAL A 29 11.36 -8.40 -6.76
C VAL A 29 10.28 -7.95 -5.80
N THR A 30 10.12 -6.65 -5.58
CA THR A 30 9.09 -6.17 -4.65
C THR A 30 7.67 -6.37 -5.18
N ASN A 31 7.43 -6.27 -6.50
CA ASN A 31 6.13 -6.64 -7.07
C ASN A 31 5.80 -8.12 -6.86
N ILE A 32 6.78 -9.01 -7.05
CA ILE A 32 6.62 -10.45 -6.80
C ILE A 32 6.32 -10.68 -5.31
N PHE A 33 7.09 -10.05 -4.43
CA PHE A 33 6.90 -10.16 -2.98
C PHE A 33 5.49 -9.70 -2.56
N LEU A 34 5.06 -8.52 -3.01
CA LEU A 34 3.72 -8.00 -2.69
C LEU A 34 2.61 -8.89 -3.25
N PHE A 35 2.76 -9.41 -4.47
CA PHE A 35 1.80 -10.35 -5.05
C PHE A 35 1.68 -11.64 -4.22
N LEU A 36 2.81 -12.24 -3.85
CA LEU A 36 2.83 -13.46 -3.03
C LEU A 36 2.31 -13.20 -1.62
N GLY A 37 2.65 -12.07 -1.02
CA GLY A 37 2.15 -11.64 0.28
C GLY A 37 0.63 -11.47 0.26
N CYS A 38 0.09 -10.69 -0.68
CA CYS A 38 -1.35 -10.48 -0.82
C CYS A 38 -2.11 -11.79 -1.10
N THR A 39 -1.52 -12.68 -1.90
CA THR A 39 -2.11 -13.99 -2.20
C THR A 39 -2.12 -14.90 -0.98
N THR A 40 -1.03 -14.93 -0.22
CA THR A 40 -0.91 -15.70 1.03
C THR A 40 -1.89 -15.17 2.07
N HIS A 41 -1.94 -13.85 2.28
CA HIS A 41 -2.89 -13.21 3.20
C HIS A 41 -4.34 -13.56 2.84
N PHE A 42 -4.70 -13.42 1.56
CA PHE A 42 -6.02 -13.79 1.08
C PHE A 42 -6.31 -15.28 1.32
N SER A 43 -5.35 -16.17 1.07
CA SER A 43 -5.51 -17.61 1.28
C SER A 43 -5.71 -17.96 2.75
N ILE A 44 -4.97 -17.33 3.67
CA ILE A 44 -5.10 -17.53 5.11
C ILE A 44 -6.50 -17.14 5.57
N GLN A 45 -6.93 -15.93 5.23
CA GLN A 45 -8.24 -15.41 5.62
C GLN A 45 -9.37 -16.26 5.01
N PHE A 46 -9.30 -16.55 3.72
CA PHE A 46 -10.29 -17.38 3.03
C PHE A 46 -10.40 -18.78 3.63
N ASN A 47 -9.27 -19.42 3.93
CA ASN A 47 -9.27 -20.74 4.55
C ASN A 47 -9.92 -20.70 5.94
N HIS A 48 -9.57 -19.71 6.76
CA HIS A 48 -10.20 -19.53 8.06
C HIS A 48 -11.72 -19.37 7.92
N TYR A 49 -12.19 -18.48 7.03
CA TYR A 49 -13.62 -18.29 6.80
C TYR A 49 -14.31 -19.60 6.38
N TYR A 50 -13.72 -20.30 5.41
CA TYR A 50 -14.28 -21.55 4.91
C TYR A 50 -14.40 -22.61 6.01
N THR A 51 -13.34 -22.78 6.82
CA THR A 51 -13.34 -23.77 7.91
C THR A 51 -14.28 -23.40 9.04
N THR A 52 -14.29 -22.15 9.48
CA THR A 52 -15.09 -21.68 10.63
C THR A 52 -16.59 -21.73 10.31
N LEU A 53 -16.98 -21.29 9.11
CA LEU A 53 -18.38 -21.43 8.66
C LEU A 53 -18.81 -22.90 8.57
N GLY A 54 -17.91 -23.78 8.11
CA GLY A 54 -18.19 -25.21 7.99
C GLY A 54 -18.33 -25.94 9.31
N SER A 55 -17.55 -25.57 10.34
CA SER A 55 -17.52 -26.28 11.62
C SER A 55 -18.48 -25.75 12.67
N THR A 56 -18.53 -24.43 12.86
CA THR A 56 -19.23 -23.81 14.00
C THR A 56 -20.38 -22.90 13.59
N GLY A 57 -20.57 -22.69 12.27
CA GLY A 57 -21.55 -21.75 11.74
C GLY A 57 -21.19 -20.30 12.06
N VAL A 58 -22.20 -19.47 12.37
CA VAL A 58 -22.01 -18.04 12.67
C VAL A 58 -21.40 -17.84 14.07
N THR A 59 -21.68 -18.74 15.01
CA THR A 59 -21.16 -18.72 16.37
C THR A 59 -19.68 -19.10 16.38
N GLY A 60 -18.81 -18.17 16.77
CA GLY A 60 -17.35 -18.38 16.77
C GLY A 60 -16.61 -17.73 15.59
N TYR A 61 -17.33 -17.08 14.67
CA TYR A 61 -16.75 -16.31 13.56
C TYR A 61 -15.73 -15.26 14.01
N ALA A 62 -15.97 -14.65 15.18
CA ALA A 62 -15.11 -13.60 15.72
C ALA A 62 -13.95 -14.12 16.61
N ASN A 63 -13.82 -15.44 16.80
CA ASN A 63 -12.73 -15.96 17.62
C ASN A 63 -11.41 -15.88 16.86
N GLU A 64 -10.54 -14.99 17.34
CA GLU A 64 -9.22 -14.77 16.76
C GLU A 64 -8.35 -16.02 16.93
N THR A 65 -7.84 -16.54 15.83
CA THR A 65 -6.93 -17.70 15.82
C THR A 65 -5.49 -17.22 15.60
N LEU A 66 -4.51 -18.00 16.06
CA LEU A 66 -3.09 -17.70 15.83
C LEU A 66 -2.76 -17.54 14.33
N LEU A 67 -3.51 -18.24 13.47
CA LEU A 67 -3.39 -18.10 12.02
C LEU A 67 -3.86 -16.72 11.52
N MET A 68 -4.95 -16.18 12.06
CA MET A 68 -5.44 -14.83 11.72
C MET A 68 -4.46 -13.75 12.17
N PHE A 69 -3.91 -13.89 13.37
CA PHE A 69 -2.86 -13.01 13.86
C PHE A 69 -1.63 -12.98 12.92
N GLY A 70 -1.24 -14.14 12.40
CA GLY A 70 -0.20 -14.24 11.37
C GLY A 70 -0.58 -13.51 10.07
N GLY A 71 -1.87 -13.53 9.71
CA GLY A 71 -2.43 -12.74 8.61
C GLY A 71 -2.27 -11.24 8.82
N ASP A 72 -2.59 -10.73 10.00
CA ASP A 72 -2.50 -9.30 10.32
C ASP A 72 -1.05 -8.79 10.33
N ILE A 73 -0.12 -9.62 10.81
CA ILE A 73 1.33 -9.34 10.70
C ILE A 73 1.73 -9.27 9.23
N LEU A 74 1.32 -10.25 8.42
CA LEU A 74 1.64 -10.28 6.99
C LEU A 74 1.09 -9.05 6.28
N MET A 75 -0.13 -8.63 6.61
CA MET A 75 -0.74 -7.40 6.09
C MET A 75 0.07 -6.15 6.46
N SER A 76 0.52 -6.06 7.71
CA SER A 76 1.36 -4.94 8.18
C SER A 76 2.71 -4.89 7.43
N ILE A 77 3.31 -6.05 7.14
CA ILE A 77 4.55 -6.14 6.34
C ILE A 77 4.30 -5.68 4.90
N ILE A 78 3.18 -6.09 4.29
CA ILE A 78 2.81 -5.71 2.92
C ILE A 78 2.60 -4.19 2.83
N ASP A 79 1.87 -3.62 3.78
CA ASP A 79 1.62 -2.17 3.87
C ASP A 79 2.94 -1.41 3.99
N PHE A 80 3.81 -1.81 4.93
CA PHE A 80 5.13 -1.22 5.11
C PHE A 80 6.00 -1.29 3.84
N VAL A 81 6.07 -2.46 3.20
CA VAL A 81 6.86 -2.62 1.97
C VAL A 81 6.28 -1.78 0.83
N SER A 82 4.95 -1.65 0.74
CA SER A 82 4.29 -0.78 -0.23
C SER A 82 4.67 0.69 -0.01
N GLU A 83 4.64 1.17 1.23
CA GLU A 83 5.06 2.53 1.58
C GLU A 83 6.54 2.78 1.27
N LEU A 84 7.43 1.82 1.56
CA LEU A 84 8.85 1.93 1.24
C LEU A 84 9.09 2.10 -0.27
N ILE A 85 8.33 1.41 -1.12
CA ILE A 85 8.44 1.57 -2.58
C ILE A 85 8.00 2.96 -3.01
N LEU A 86 6.92 3.48 -2.43
CA LEU A 86 6.43 4.82 -2.72
C LEU A 86 7.46 5.88 -2.28
N CYS A 87 8.05 5.74 -1.09
CA CYS A 87 9.12 6.60 -0.60
C CYS A 87 10.37 6.54 -1.49
N TYR A 88 10.82 5.33 -1.86
CA TYR A 88 11.94 5.12 -2.78
C TYR A 88 11.73 5.86 -4.11
N ARG A 89 10.49 5.88 -4.63
CA ARG A 89 10.13 6.60 -5.86
C ARG A 89 10.04 8.10 -5.69
N CYS A 90 9.59 8.58 -4.54
CA CYS A 90 9.49 10.01 -4.27
C CYS A 90 10.85 10.66 -3.98
N TRP A 91 11.94 9.86 -3.91
CA TRP A 91 13.30 10.35 -3.63
C TRP A 91 13.40 11.14 -2.32
N VAL A 92 12.45 10.96 -1.41
CA VAL A 92 12.48 11.61 -0.11
C VAL A 92 13.33 10.75 0.81
N SER A 93 14.65 10.90 0.69
CA SER A 93 15.64 10.27 1.58
C SER A 93 15.37 10.58 3.05
N ASP A 94 14.71 11.70 3.32
CA ASP A 94 14.47 12.20 4.68
C ASP A 94 13.14 11.73 5.31
N MET A 95 12.31 10.95 4.59
CA MET A 95 11.04 10.40 5.11
C MET A 95 11.20 9.00 5.74
N LEU A 96 12.42 8.45 5.77
CA LEU A 96 12.76 7.21 6.47
C LEU A 96 12.34 7.14 7.96
N PRO A 97 12.35 8.25 8.74
CA PRO A 97 11.97 8.22 10.15
C PRO A 97 10.50 7.81 10.38
N LEU A 98 9.62 8.13 9.43
CA LEU A 98 8.18 7.84 9.57
C LEU A 98 7.85 6.37 9.31
N SER A 99 8.55 5.72 8.39
CA SER A 99 8.38 4.27 8.17
C SER A 99 8.96 3.44 9.33
N ALA A 100 9.99 3.95 10.00
CA ALA A 100 10.56 3.33 11.21
C ALA A 100 9.57 3.30 12.39
N CYS A 101 8.70 4.31 12.53
CA CYS A 101 7.64 4.34 13.54
C CYS A 101 6.59 3.23 13.33
N ILE A 102 6.25 2.92 12.08
CA ILE A 102 5.30 1.86 11.72
C ILE A 102 5.90 0.47 12.02
N HIS A 103 7.20 0.29 11.75
CA HIS A 103 7.91 -0.95 12.09
C HIS A 103 8.04 -1.16 13.61
N GLY A 104 8.28 -0.09 14.37
CA GLY A 104 8.33 -0.14 15.84
C GLY A 104 7.01 -0.62 16.45
N LEU A 105 5.88 -0.27 15.82
CA LEU A 105 4.55 -0.71 16.23
C LEU A 105 4.30 -2.19 15.94
N ALA A 106 4.63 -2.64 14.73
CA ALA A 106 4.52 -4.05 14.34
C ALA A 106 5.40 -4.96 15.21
N HIS A 107 6.63 -4.51 15.51
CA HIS A 107 7.53 -5.21 16.43
C HIS A 107 6.98 -5.27 17.86
N LEU A 108 6.34 -4.19 18.35
CA LEU A 108 5.73 -4.19 19.67
C LEU A 108 4.59 -5.22 19.76
N VAL A 109 3.75 -5.29 18.73
CA VAL A 109 2.67 -6.28 18.62
C VAL A 109 3.23 -7.71 18.58
N LEU A 110 4.25 -7.96 17.76
CA LEU A 110 4.95 -9.26 17.70
C LEU A 110 5.62 -9.67 19.02
N SER A 111 6.13 -8.71 19.79
CA SER A 111 6.78 -8.97 21.08
C SER A 111 5.81 -9.25 22.23
N THR A 112 4.54 -8.90 22.06
CA THR A 112 3.47 -9.18 23.03
C THR A 112 2.78 -10.48 22.66
N VAL A 113 3.39 -11.60 23.06
CA VAL A 113 2.82 -12.96 22.86
C VAL A 113 1.38 -12.99 23.41
N PRO A 114 0.36 -13.27 22.59
CA PRO A 114 -1.01 -13.38 23.08
C PRO A 114 -1.19 -14.79 23.64
N THR A 115 -0.83 -15.00 24.91
CA THR A 115 -1.28 -16.18 25.67
C THR A 115 -2.73 -16.04 26.17
N VAL A 116 -3.36 -14.89 25.93
CA VAL A 116 -4.70 -14.55 26.40
C VAL A 116 -5.66 -14.41 25.21
N LEU A 117 -6.81 -15.09 25.32
CA LEU A 117 -7.89 -15.14 24.31
C LEU A 117 -8.60 -13.80 24.07
N VAL A 118 -8.25 -12.76 24.83
CA VAL A 118 -8.85 -11.42 24.76
C VAL A 118 -7.72 -10.41 24.67
N LEU A 119 -7.67 -9.68 23.56
CA LEU A 119 -6.67 -8.64 23.33
C LEU A 119 -6.84 -7.52 24.36
N PRO A 120 -5.79 -7.14 25.12
CA PRO A 120 -5.85 -6.03 26.05
C PRO A 120 -6.26 -4.72 25.34
N PRO A 121 -7.11 -3.87 25.96
CA PRO A 121 -7.58 -2.64 25.31
C PRO A 121 -6.44 -1.68 24.94
N ALA A 122 -5.29 -1.75 25.62
CA ALA A 122 -4.10 -0.98 25.25
C ALA A 122 -3.53 -1.34 23.86
N LEU A 123 -3.64 -2.61 23.45
CA LEU A 123 -3.19 -3.07 22.13
C LEU A 123 -4.11 -2.58 21.01
N VAL A 124 -5.41 -2.43 21.28
CA VAL A 124 -6.36 -1.85 20.32
C VAL A 124 -5.99 -0.40 19.99
N TRP A 125 -5.75 0.42 21.02
CA TRP A 125 -5.34 1.82 20.82
C TRP A 125 -4.02 1.93 20.08
N LEU A 126 -3.08 1.03 20.39
CA LEU A 126 -1.80 0.98 19.71
C LEU A 126 -1.97 0.68 18.22
N GLY A 127 -2.74 -0.36 17.86
CA GLY A 127 -3.04 -0.69 16.47
C GLY A 127 -3.73 0.47 15.73
N LEU A 128 -4.67 1.14 16.39
CA LEU A 128 -5.38 2.30 15.84
C LEU A 128 -4.43 3.47 15.54
N MET A 129 -3.47 3.76 16.43
CA MET A 129 -2.44 4.77 16.15
C MET A 129 -1.58 4.40 14.94
N GLY A 130 -1.27 3.12 14.76
CA GLY A 130 -0.58 2.61 13.58
C GLY A 130 -1.33 2.88 12.28
N TYR A 131 -2.60 2.48 12.24
CA TYR A 131 -3.40 2.68 11.05
C TYR A 131 -3.66 4.17 10.73
N ILE A 132 -3.83 5.01 11.76
CA ILE A 132 -3.93 6.48 11.57
C ILE A 132 -2.63 7.04 11.00
N LEU A 133 -1.48 6.59 11.50
CA LEU A 133 -0.18 7.04 11.02
C LEU A 133 0.03 6.65 9.55
N ALA A 134 -0.27 5.40 9.18
CA ALA A 134 -0.22 4.94 7.79
C ALA A 134 -1.16 5.75 6.89
N LEU A 135 -2.38 6.09 7.37
CA LEU A 135 -3.30 6.95 6.62
C LEU A 135 -2.74 8.36 6.41
N CYS A 136 -2.18 8.98 7.45
CA CYS A 136 -1.50 10.27 7.35
C CYS A 136 -0.33 10.24 6.36
N MET A 137 0.45 9.16 6.37
CA MET A 137 1.55 8.97 5.43
C MET A 137 1.06 8.88 3.99
N ASN A 138 0.00 8.13 3.73
CA ASN A 138 -0.57 8.03 2.39
C ASN A 138 -1.13 9.36 1.89
N VAL A 139 -1.73 10.17 2.76
CA VAL A 139 -2.15 11.55 2.43
C VAL A 139 -0.95 12.42 2.07
N LEU A 140 0.10 12.41 2.90
CA LEU A 140 1.31 13.21 2.70
C LEU A 140 2.02 12.82 1.40
N ILE A 141 2.23 11.53 1.16
CA ILE A 141 2.87 11.01 -0.05
C ILE A 141 2.04 11.39 -1.28
N THR A 142 0.72 11.19 -1.25
CA THR A 142 -0.16 11.56 -2.37
C THR A 142 -0.08 13.05 -2.65
N ALA A 143 -0.17 13.90 -1.62
CA ALA A 143 -0.06 15.34 -1.76
C ALA A 143 1.30 15.76 -2.34
N LEU A 144 2.39 15.11 -1.91
CA LEU A 144 3.73 15.38 -2.40
C LEU A 144 3.90 14.97 -3.86
N ILE A 145 3.40 13.80 -4.27
CA ILE A 145 3.42 13.36 -5.68
C ILE A 145 2.63 14.32 -6.56
N VAL A 146 1.40 14.67 -6.15
CA VAL A 146 0.56 15.64 -6.88
C VAL A 146 1.24 17.00 -6.97
N GLY A 147 1.82 17.47 -5.87
CA GLY A 147 2.56 18.73 -5.79
C GLY A 147 3.79 18.75 -6.71
N CYS A 148 4.59 17.68 -6.72
CA CYS A 148 5.74 17.53 -7.61
C CYS A 148 5.31 17.53 -9.08
N ILE A 149 4.28 16.77 -9.46
CA ILE A 149 3.80 16.73 -10.84
C ILE A 149 3.25 18.11 -11.25
N TRP A 150 2.50 18.78 -10.36
CA TRP A 150 2.00 20.13 -10.61
C TRP A 150 3.13 21.15 -10.79
N TYR A 151 4.16 21.10 -9.92
CA TYR A 151 5.32 21.98 -9.99
C TYR A 151 6.09 21.82 -11.30
N VAL A 152 6.41 20.57 -11.69
CA VAL A 152 7.08 20.25 -12.96
C VAL A 152 6.21 20.64 -14.14
N SER A 153 4.90 20.34 -14.10
CA SER A 153 3.97 20.72 -15.16
C SER A 153 3.88 22.23 -15.36
N ARG A 154 4.04 23.03 -14.29
CA ARG A 154 4.03 24.49 -14.37
C ARG A 154 5.31 25.05 -15.01
N HIS A 155 6.47 24.50 -14.67
CA HIS A 155 7.76 24.96 -15.19
C HIS A 155 7.99 24.50 -16.64
N CYS A 156 7.52 23.32 -17.01
CA CYS A 156 7.65 22.79 -18.37
C CYS A 156 6.51 23.22 -19.32
N ARG A 157 5.54 24.02 -18.85
CA ARG A 157 4.36 24.44 -19.64
C ARG A 157 4.73 25.23 -20.90
N ASN A 158 5.87 25.93 -20.89
CA ASN A 158 6.34 26.71 -22.03
C ASN A 158 7.11 25.88 -23.08
N ILE A 159 7.50 24.65 -22.75
CA ILE A 159 8.37 23.80 -23.60
C ILE A 159 7.58 22.65 -24.22
N ILE A 160 6.53 22.16 -23.55
CA ILE A 160 5.78 20.96 -23.96
C ILE A 160 4.44 21.38 -24.59
N VAL A 161 4.41 21.42 -25.92
CA VAL A 161 3.18 21.49 -26.73
C VAL A 161 2.45 20.14 -26.60
N GLY A 162 1.68 19.97 -25.53
CA GLY A 162 1.00 18.69 -25.22
C GLY A 162 0.38 18.58 -23.82
N ALA A 163 0.00 19.70 -23.20
CA ALA A 163 -0.43 19.79 -21.81
C ALA A 163 -1.67 18.96 -21.42
N SER A 164 -2.46 18.43 -22.38
CA SER A 164 -3.69 17.69 -22.05
C SER A 164 -3.44 16.30 -21.46
N GLY A 165 -2.31 15.65 -21.80
CA GLY A 165 -1.97 14.31 -21.30
C GLY A 165 -1.63 14.31 -19.81
N THR A 166 -0.84 15.28 -19.35
CA THR A 166 -0.38 15.36 -17.95
C THR A 166 -1.53 15.58 -16.97
N ALA A 167 -2.48 16.46 -17.31
CA ALA A 167 -3.65 16.71 -16.47
C ALA A 167 -4.50 15.44 -16.27
N LYS A 168 -4.65 14.62 -17.33
CA LYS A 168 -5.38 13.35 -17.26
C LYS A 168 -4.66 12.34 -16.37
N VAL A 169 -3.33 12.26 -16.45
CA VAL A 169 -2.52 11.39 -15.58
C VAL A 169 -2.61 11.80 -14.11
N ILE A 170 -2.51 13.10 -13.82
CA ILE A 170 -2.68 13.62 -12.45
C ILE A 170 -4.07 13.25 -11.93
N SER A 171 -5.11 13.45 -12.74
CA SER A 171 -6.49 13.12 -12.36
C SER A 171 -6.66 11.65 -12.00
N ILE A 172 -6.12 10.73 -12.82
CA ILE A 172 -6.20 9.29 -12.55
C ILE A 172 -5.45 8.93 -11.27
N LEU A 173 -4.27 9.53 -11.06
CA LEU A 173 -3.47 9.28 -9.87
C LEU A 173 -4.20 9.77 -8.61
N VAL A 174 -4.71 10.99 -8.62
CA VAL A 174 -5.52 11.56 -7.53
C VAL A 174 -6.76 10.72 -7.26
N GLU A 175 -7.48 10.32 -8.31
CA GLU A 175 -8.67 9.48 -8.19
C GLU A 175 -8.35 8.13 -7.56
N SER A 176 -7.27 7.48 -8.00
CA SER A 176 -6.82 6.20 -7.44
C SER A 176 -6.40 6.30 -5.97
N SER A 177 -5.69 7.36 -5.59
CA SER A 177 -5.29 7.61 -4.20
C SER A 177 -6.48 8.00 -3.31
N ALA A 178 -7.48 8.70 -3.85
CA ALA A 178 -8.67 9.06 -3.11
C ALA A 178 -9.53 7.83 -2.76
N ILE A 179 -9.71 6.91 -3.71
CA ILE A 179 -10.42 5.63 -3.47
C ILE A 179 -9.71 4.85 -2.35
N TYR A 180 -8.39 4.83 -2.38
CA TYR A 180 -7.60 4.18 -1.36
C TYR A 180 -7.75 4.82 0.03
N LEU A 181 -7.68 6.14 0.10
CA LEU A 181 -7.88 6.88 1.35
C LEU A 181 -9.24 6.58 1.96
N ILE A 182 -10.31 6.57 1.15
CA ILE A 182 -11.66 6.23 1.60
C ILE A 182 -11.71 4.82 2.19
N MET A 183 -11.02 3.87 1.57
CA MET A 183 -11.01 2.47 2.01
C MET A 183 -10.15 2.25 3.26
N GLN A 184 -9.01 2.94 3.37
CA GLN A 184 -8.20 2.92 4.59
C GLN A 184 -8.94 3.61 5.75
N LEU A 185 -9.64 4.71 5.48
CA LEU A 185 -10.45 5.42 6.48
C LEU A 185 -11.64 4.57 6.96
N SER A 186 -12.33 3.89 6.05
CA SER A 186 -13.43 3.00 6.41
C SER A 186 -12.93 1.82 7.25
N TYR A 187 -11.77 1.25 6.89
CA TYR A 187 -11.12 0.21 7.69
C TYR A 187 -10.76 0.69 9.10
N VAL A 188 -10.11 1.85 9.23
CA VAL A 188 -9.79 2.46 10.54
C VAL A 188 -11.04 2.70 11.38
N THR A 189 -12.12 3.15 10.73
CA THR A 189 -13.40 3.41 11.41
C THR A 189 -14.03 2.12 11.91
N LEU A 190 -14.02 1.05 11.11
CA LEU A 190 -14.55 -0.26 11.51
C LEU A 190 -13.75 -0.86 12.66
N PHE A 191 -12.42 -0.75 12.60
CA PHE A 191 -11.51 -1.18 13.66
C PHE A 191 -11.74 -0.40 14.96
N ALA A 192 -11.90 0.92 14.87
CA ALA A 192 -12.19 1.77 16.03
C ALA A 192 -13.52 1.43 16.71
N LEU A 193 -14.51 0.95 15.95
CA LEU A 193 -15.81 0.52 16.46
C LEU A 193 -15.80 -0.93 16.98
N GLY A 194 -14.71 -1.68 16.79
CA GLY A 194 -14.61 -3.09 17.20
C GLY A 194 -15.66 -3.97 16.54
N LEU A 195 -16.07 -3.64 15.31
CA LEU A 195 -17.09 -4.39 14.59
C LEU A 195 -16.45 -5.61 13.91
N PRO A 196 -17.06 -6.81 13.97
CA PRO A 196 -16.53 -8.02 13.33
C PRO A 196 -16.45 -7.91 11.80
N THR A 197 -17.08 -6.88 11.22
CA THR A 197 -16.99 -6.52 9.81
C THR A 197 -15.58 -6.09 9.39
N GLU A 198 -14.70 -5.71 10.33
CA GLU A 198 -13.31 -5.33 10.05
C GLU A 198 -12.55 -6.42 9.28
N GLN A 199 -12.82 -7.69 9.58
CA GLN A 199 -12.12 -8.81 8.95
C GLN A 199 -12.45 -8.93 7.45
N ILE A 200 -13.68 -8.54 7.06
CA ILE A 200 -14.11 -8.48 5.66
C ILE A 200 -13.52 -7.25 4.98
N ALA A 201 -13.49 -6.12 5.68
CA ALA A 201 -12.88 -4.90 5.17
C ALA A 201 -11.39 -5.09 4.89
N GLY A 202 -10.66 -5.78 5.78
CA GLY A 202 -9.23 -6.10 5.59
C GLY A 202 -8.95 -6.84 4.28
N LEU A 203 -9.81 -7.79 3.89
CA LEU A 203 -9.71 -8.49 2.60
C LEU A 203 -9.81 -7.53 1.40
N ALA A 204 -10.70 -6.54 1.48
CA ALA A 204 -10.89 -5.55 0.42
C ALA A 204 -9.70 -4.58 0.36
N THR A 205 -9.18 -4.14 1.51
CA THR A 205 -8.05 -3.20 1.58
C THR A 205 -6.82 -3.78 0.88
N VAL A 206 -6.49 -5.06 1.11
CA VAL A 206 -5.34 -5.76 0.48
C VAL A 206 -5.36 -5.68 -1.05
N GLN A 207 -6.55 -5.83 -1.65
CA GLN A 207 -6.70 -5.81 -3.10
C GLN A 207 -6.42 -4.43 -3.69
N ILE A 208 -6.76 -3.37 -2.93
CA ILE A 208 -6.58 -1.99 -3.36
C ILE A 208 -5.10 -1.60 -3.37
N TYR A 209 -4.31 -2.07 -2.41
CA TYR A 209 -2.85 -1.86 -2.41
C TYR A 209 -2.19 -2.33 -3.71
N VAL A 210 -2.59 -3.51 -4.21
CA VAL A 210 -2.08 -4.06 -5.47
C VAL A 210 -2.45 -3.18 -6.66
N ILE A 211 -3.67 -2.62 -6.68
CA ILE A 211 -4.15 -1.72 -7.73
C ILE A 211 -3.36 -0.41 -7.77
N ILE A 212 -3.07 0.19 -6.62
CA ILE A 212 -2.33 1.45 -6.53
C ILE A 212 -0.89 1.25 -6.94
N LEU A 213 -0.24 0.21 -6.43
CA LEU A 213 1.13 -0.11 -6.81
C LEU A 213 1.24 -0.32 -8.33
N PHE A 214 0.27 -1.01 -8.92
CA PHE A 214 0.17 -1.20 -10.36
C PHE A 214 0.01 0.14 -11.10
N THR A 215 -0.92 0.99 -10.65
CA THR A 215 -1.20 2.30 -11.24
C THR A 215 0.04 3.20 -11.16
N HIS A 216 0.74 3.22 -10.02
CA HIS A 216 2.00 3.94 -9.88
C HIS A 216 3.13 3.34 -10.72
N SER A 217 3.18 2.02 -10.91
CA SER A 217 4.16 1.36 -11.78
C SER A 217 3.95 1.67 -13.26
N LEU A 218 2.70 1.83 -13.68
CA LEU A 218 2.32 2.33 -14.99
C LEU A 218 2.83 3.76 -15.24
N PHE A 219 2.68 4.61 -14.22
CA PHE A 219 2.95 6.05 -14.32
C PHE A 219 4.36 6.44 -13.92
N HIS A 220 5.37 5.55 -14.01
CA HIS A 220 6.76 5.99 -13.88
C HIS A 220 6.99 7.12 -14.88
N PRO A 221 7.09 8.39 -14.42
CA PRO A 221 7.26 9.47 -15.35
C PRO A 221 8.66 9.22 -15.91
N ALA A 222 8.73 9.10 -17.22
CA ALA A 222 9.96 9.36 -17.94
C ALA A 222 10.29 10.84 -17.72
N TYR A 223 10.82 11.21 -16.54
CA TYR A 223 11.29 12.57 -16.27
C TYR A 223 12.57 12.53 -15.44
N PRO A 224 13.44 13.53 -15.66
CA PRO A 224 14.77 13.24 -16.15
C PRO A 224 15.73 13.56 -15.03
N VAL A 225 16.37 12.54 -14.47
CA VAL A 225 17.51 12.76 -13.56
C VAL A 225 18.60 13.59 -14.26
N SER A 226 18.66 13.56 -15.60
CA SER A 226 19.56 14.45 -16.34
C SER A 226 19.14 15.92 -16.38
N LEU A 227 17.88 16.28 -16.11
CA LEU A 227 17.42 17.67 -16.22
C LEU A 227 17.51 18.42 -14.88
N ILE A 228 17.27 17.75 -13.75
CA ILE A 228 17.49 18.35 -12.42
C ILE A 228 18.99 18.43 -12.10
N GLY A 229 19.78 17.43 -12.50
CA GLY A 229 21.24 17.53 -12.45
C GLY A 229 21.80 18.68 -13.30
N HIS A 230 21.17 18.99 -14.44
CA HIS A 230 21.54 20.14 -15.27
C HIS A 230 21.03 21.47 -14.72
N LEU A 231 19.86 21.51 -14.08
CA LEU A 231 19.32 22.75 -13.48
C LEU A 231 19.99 23.12 -12.14
N SER A 232 20.63 22.17 -11.46
CA SER A 232 21.49 22.46 -10.29
C SER A 232 22.87 23.01 -10.66
N GLN A 233 23.21 23.06 -11.96
CA GLN A 233 24.47 23.62 -12.47
C GLN A 233 24.30 25.04 -13.05
N TYR A 234 23.10 25.62 -12.98
CA TYR A 234 22.80 27.01 -13.35
C TYR A 234 22.14 27.73 -12.17
#